data_AF-A0A6J5UCX7-F1
#
_entry.id   AF-A0A6J5UCX7-F1
#
_cell.length_a   1.000
_cell.length_b   1.000
_cell.length_c   1.000
_cell.angle_alpha   90.00
_cell.angle_beta   90.00
_cell.angle_gamma   90.00
#
_symmetry.space_group_name_H-M   'P 1'
#
loop_
_entity.id
_entity.type
_entity.pdbx_description
1 polymer ?
#
loop_
_entity_poly.entity_id
_entity_poly.type
_entity_poly.pdbx_seq_one_letter_code
_entity_poly.pdbx_strand_id
1 'polypeptide(L)'
;MKPFYPTGFALGSKGTHDTERAYGLTLCSVGVSALVCAACISDAILTISSNIVHIVKLQLCCTKIVYISIRTNKHFFGPVVENQTKVCVMNQQNTSNPTSFIRMKVGLFSNLVVGAANTTKLEATECLEPVEVYERIHASVQCPSDLCTTCLHNEILFFESRG
;
A
#
# COMPACT_ATOMS: atom_id res chain seq x y z
N MET A 1 -18.28 14.37 -13.95
CA MET A 1 -17.46 14.93 -12.85
C MET A 1 -16.40 13.90 -12.46
N LYS A 2 -15.11 14.24 -12.52
CA LYS A 2 -14.01 13.38 -12.04
C LYS A 2 -13.71 13.74 -10.58
N PRO A 3 -13.62 12.79 -9.65
CA PRO A 3 -13.12 13.11 -8.32
C PRO A 3 -11.60 13.23 -8.37
N PHE A 4 -11.12 14.38 -7.91
CA PHE A 4 -9.73 14.70 -7.65
C PHE A 4 -9.43 14.24 -6.22
N TYR A 5 -8.50 13.30 -6.02
CA TYR A 5 -8.11 12.84 -4.68
C TYR A 5 -6.72 13.38 -4.32
N PRO A 6 -6.60 14.26 -3.31
CA PRO A 6 -5.32 14.80 -2.82
C PRO A 6 -4.36 13.78 -2.19
N THR A 7 -4.74 12.49 -2.13
CA THR A 7 -4.13 11.48 -1.23
C THR A 7 -3.62 10.22 -1.95
N GLY A 8 -3.54 10.21 -3.29
CA GLY A 8 -3.06 9.05 -4.04
C GLY A 8 -3.95 7.80 -3.96
N PHE A 9 -5.09 7.90 -3.29
CA PHE A 9 -6.09 6.85 -3.11
C PHE A 9 -7.36 7.18 -3.90
N ALA A 10 -7.97 6.18 -4.53
CA ALA A 10 -9.29 6.34 -5.15
C ALA A 10 -10.09 5.03 -5.14
N LEU A 11 -11.42 5.18 -5.04
CA LEU A 11 -12.40 4.12 -5.20
C LEU A 11 -13.24 4.38 -6.45
N GLY A 12 -13.66 3.32 -7.12
CA GLY A 12 -14.55 3.44 -8.28
C GLY A 12 -15.35 2.16 -8.52
N SER A 13 -16.52 2.30 -9.13
CA SER A 13 -17.31 1.14 -9.56
C SER A 13 -17.94 1.38 -10.92
N LYS A 14 -18.12 0.32 -11.71
CA LYS A 14 -18.75 0.37 -13.03
C LYS A 14 -19.54 -0.90 -13.31
N GLY A 15 -20.74 -0.76 -13.88
CA GLY A 15 -21.64 -1.87 -14.23
C GLY A 15 -23.09 -1.58 -13.83
N THR A 16 -24.03 -2.03 -14.66
CA THR A 16 -25.47 -1.76 -14.53
C THR A 16 -26.14 -2.71 -13.54
N HIS A 17 -25.77 -3.99 -13.54
CA HIS A 17 -26.32 -5.01 -12.65
C HIS A 17 -25.32 -5.36 -11.54
N ASP A 18 -25.82 -5.64 -10.32
CA ASP A 18 -24.96 -5.93 -9.17
C ASP A 18 -24.12 -7.21 -9.36
N THR A 19 -24.61 -8.17 -10.15
CA THR A 19 -23.90 -9.41 -10.51
C THR A 19 -22.71 -9.19 -11.43
N GLU A 20 -22.66 -8.05 -12.14
CA GLU A 20 -21.64 -7.70 -13.14
C GLU A 20 -20.88 -6.44 -12.75
N ARG A 21 -21.24 -5.78 -11.65
CA ARG A 21 -20.60 -4.54 -11.22
C ARG A 21 -19.18 -4.84 -10.75
N ALA A 22 -18.23 -4.17 -11.38
CA ALA A 22 -16.84 -4.15 -10.96
C ALA A 22 -16.64 -3.02 -9.94
N TYR A 23 -15.93 -3.34 -8.86
CA TYR A 23 -15.46 -2.43 -7.83
C TYR A 23 -13.94 -2.39 -7.91
N GLY A 24 -13.37 -1.18 -7.82
CA GLY A 24 -11.94 -0.94 -7.98
C GLY A 24 -11.40 0.00 -6.91
N LEU A 25 -10.17 -0.27 -6.49
CA LEU A 25 -9.38 0.55 -5.58
C LEU A 25 -8.00 0.76 -6.19
N THR A 26 -7.51 2.00 -6.17
CA THR A 26 -6.14 2.34 -6.54
C THR A 26 -5.45 3.07 -5.40
N LEU A 27 -4.19 2.75 -5.15
CA LEU A 27 -3.35 3.41 -4.16
C LEU A 27 -1.96 3.69 -4.74
N CYS A 28 -1.57 4.95 -4.78
CA CYS A 28 -0.25 5.41 -5.19
C CYS A 28 0.62 5.69 -3.96
N SER A 29 1.89 5.32 -4.04
CA SER A 29 2.87 5.61 -2.99
C SER A 29 2.92 7.10 -2.63
N VAL A 30 3.17 7.39 -1.35
CA VAL A 30 3.38 8.75 -0.84
C VAL A 30 4.49 9.46 -1.63
N GLY A 31 4.25 10.73 -1.98
CA GLY A 31 5.19 11.58 -2.71
C GLY A 31 5.20 11.41 -4.24
N VAL A 32 4.34 10.57 -4.81
CA VAL A 32 4.16 10.47 -6.27
C VAL A 32 3.28 11.62 -6.77
N SER A 33 3.69 12.29 -7.85
CA SER A 33 2.86 13.33 -8.48
C SER A 33 1.60 12.72 -9.10
N ALA A 34 0.50 13.48 -9.13
CA ALA A 34 -0.77 13.00 -9.70
C ALA A 34 -0.63 12.52 -11.15
N LEU A 35 0.24 13.18 -11.94
CA LEU A 35 0.51 12.79 -13.33
C LEU A 35 1.19 11.43 -13.42
N VAL A 36 2.25 11.21 -12.64
CA VAL A 36 2.99 9.93 -12.62
C VAL A 36 2.10 8.80 -12.09
N CYS A 37 1.32 9.07 -11.04
CA CYS A 37 0.35 8.13 -10.49
C CYS A 37 -0.70 7.72 -11.53
N ALA A 38 -1.31 8.69 -12.24
CA ALA A 38 -2.32 8.43 -13.26
C ALA A 38 -1.77 7.63 -14.45
N ALA A 39 -0.55 7.95 -14.91
CA ALA A 39 0.12 7.19 -15.97
C ALA A 39 0.36 5.74 -15.53
N CYS A 40 0.90 5.54 -14.33
CA CYS A 40 1.19 4.20 -13.81
C CYS A 40 -0.07 3.34 -13.62
N ILE A 41 -1.16 3.94 -13.13
CA ILE A 41 -2.47 3.27 -13.04
C ILE A 41 -2.93 2.85 -14.44
N SER A 42 -2.80 3.73 -15.44
CA SER A 42 -3.23 3.44 -16.81
C SER A 42 -2.46 2.27 -17.40
N ASP A 43 -1.13 2.26 -17.27
CA ASP A 43 -0.28 1.17 -17.74
C ASP A 43 -0.60 -0.16 -17.03
N ALA A 44 -0.82 -0.11 -15.71
CA ALA A 44 -1.19 -1.28 -14.95
C ALA A 44 -2.55 -1.85 -15.41
N ILE A 45 -3.54 -1.02 -15.67
CA ILE A 45 -4.86 -1.45 -16.15
C ILE A 45 -4.76 -2.10 -17.54
N LEU A 46 -3.91 -1.59 -18.44
CA LEU A 46 -3.73 -2.18 -19.77
C LEU A 46 -3.23 -3.64 -19.74
N THR A 47 -2.57 -4.04 -18.66
CA THR A 47 -2.09 -5.42 -18.48
C THR A 47 -3.11 -6.34 -17.81
N ILE A 48 -4.25 -5.80 -17.35
CA ILE A 48 -5.30 -6.58 -16.69
C ILE A 48 -6.17 -7.22 -17.76
N SER A 49 -6.27 -8.55 -17.74
CA SER A 49 -7.17 -9.29 -18.63
C SER A 49 -8.63 -9.12 -18.21
N SER A 50 -9.51 -8.93 -19.18
CA SER A 50 -10.96 -8.75 -18.99
C SER A 50 -11.66 -9.96 -18.35
N ASN A 51 -11.04 -11.13 -18.37
CA ASN A 51 -11.65 -12.38 -17.93
C ASN A 51 -11.38 -12.71 -16.45
N ILE A 52 -10.67 -11.84 -15.75
CA ILE A 52 -10.30 -12.07 -14.35
C ILE A 52 -11.31 -11.41 -13.41
N VAL A 53 -11.96 -12.23 -12.58
CA VAL A 53 -13.02 -11.79 -11.65
C VAL A 53 -12.48 -11.08 -10.41
N HIS A 54 -11.23 -11.38 -10.02
CA HIS A 54 -10.54 -10.75 -8.91
C HIS A 54 -9.06 -10.52 -9.25
N ILE A 55 -8.63 -9.27 -9.20
CA ILE A 55 -7.24 -8.87 -9.46
C ILE A 55 -6.73 -8.11 -8.25
N VAL A 56 -5.54 -8.49 -7.78
CA VAL A 56 -4.70 -7.66 -6.91
C VAL A 56 -3.35 -7.53 -7.59
N LYS A 57 -2.93 -6.31 -7.88
CA LYS A 57 -1.70 -6.03 -8.63
C LYS A 57 -0.90 -4.92 -7.96
N LEU A 58 0.42 -5.16 -7.84
CA LEU A 58 1.42 -4.13 -7.63
C LEU A 58 2.10 -3.81 -8.96
N GLN A 59 2.17 -2.53 -9.31
CA GLN A 59 2.90 -2.03 -10.47
C GLN A 59 4.01 -1.09 -9.99
N LEU A 60 5.23 -1.31 -10.49
CA LEU A 60 6.36 -0.43 -10.24
C LEU A 60 6.47 0.59 -11.38
N CYS A 61 6.54 1.88 -11.06
CA CYS A 61 6.74 2.97 -12.00
C CYS A 61 7.71 4.00 -11.41
N CYS A 62 8.81 4.29 -12.11
CA CYS A 62 9.78 5.31 -11.71
C CYS A 62 10.20 5.22 -10.23
N THR A 63 10.53 4.01 -9.74
CA THR A 63 10.89 3.66 -8.34
C THR A 63 9.74 3.70 -7.31
N LYS A 64 8.49 3.88 -7.74
CA LYS A 64 7.33 4.00 -6.87
C LYS A 64 6.29 2.92 -7.19
N ILE A 65 5.51 2.56 -6.18
CA ILE A 65 4.56 1.44 -6.25
C ILE A 65 3.14 2.00 -6.39
N VAL A 66 2.38 1.43 -7.32
CA VAL A 66 0.94 1.57 -7.42
C VAL A 66 0.29 0.23 -7.13
N TYR A 67 -0.67 0.23 -6.21
CA TYR A 67 -1.51 -0.92 -5.90
C TYR A 67 -2.87 -0.75 -6.58
N ILE A 68 -3.36 -1.82 -7.19
CA ILE A 68 -4.67 -1.89 -7.83
C ILE A 68 -5.37 -3.16 -7.35
N SER A 69 -6.59 -3.01 -6.86
CA SER A 69 -7.50 -4.13 -6.59
C SER A 69 -8.78 -3.94 -7.36
N ILE A 70 -9.22 -4.98 -8.07
CA ILE A 70 -10.47 -5.01 -8.81
C ILE A 70 -11.21 -6.28 -8.48
N ARG A 71 -12.50 -6.16 -8.16
CA ARG A 71 -13.39 -7.29 -7.89
C ARG A 71 -14.74 -7.08 -8.55
N THR A 72 -15.19 -8.06 -9.32
CA THR A 72 -16.56 -8.07 -9.85
C THR A 72 -17.49 -8.71 -8.83
N ASN A 73 -18.79 -8.37 -8.84
CA ASN A 73 -19.89 -8.96 -8.06
C ASN A 73 -19.85 -8.82 -6.52
N LYS A 74 -18.73 -8.38 -5.94
CA LYS A 74 -18.57 -8.17 -4.51
C LYS A 74 -17.89 -6.84 -4.23
N HIS A 75 -18.60 -5.92 -3.59
CA HIS A 75 -17.98 -4.69 -3.08
C HIS A 75 -17.08 -5.02 -1.88
N PHE A 76 -15.97 -4.29 -1.76
CA PHE A 76 -14.98 -4.47 -0.69
C PHE A 76 -14.56 -3.14 -0.08
N PHE A 77 -15.35 -2.09 -0.28
CA PHE A 77 -15.12 -0.78 0.32
C PHE A 77 -15.55 -0.78 1.79
N GLY A 78 -14.83 -0.05 2.64
CA GLY A 78 -15.17 0.11 4.05
C GLY A 78 -14.42 -0.87 4.98
N PRO A 79 -14.84 -0.96 6.25
CA PRO A 79 -14.04 -1.52 7.35
C PRO A 79 -14.00 -3.06 7.40
N VAL A 80 -13.93 -3.73 6.25
CA VAL A 80 -13.83 -5.18 6.19
C VAL A 80 -12.35 -5.59 6.14
N VAL A 81 -11.86 -6.22 7.21
CA VAL A 81 -10.51 -6.79 7.25
C VAL A 81 -10.48 -8.10 6.45
N GLU A 82 -10.30 -8.01 5.12
CA GLU A 82 -9.96 -9.19 4.31
C GLU A 82 -8.45 -9.48 4.45
N ASN A 83 -8.08 -10.42 5.34
CA ASN A 83 -6.68 -10.80 5.63
C ASN A 83 -6.05 -11.73 4.55
N GLN A 84 -6.59 -11.76 3.33
CA GLN A 84 -6.32 -12.88 2.41
C GLN A 84 -5.33 -12.57 1.28
N THR A 85 -4.96 -11.32 1.02
CA THR A 85 -4.02 -11.01 -0.07
C THR A 85 -2.97 -9.99 0.34
N LYS A 86 -1.79 -10.50 0.70
CA LYS A 86 -0.58 -9.71 0.95
C LYS A 86 0.34 -9.80 -0.26
N VAL A 87 0.82 -8.67 -0.77
CA VAL A 87 1.83 -8.64 -1.83
C VAL A 87 3.09 -7.98 -1.27
N CYS A 88 4.21 -8.71 -1.30
CA CYS A 88 5.47 -8.26 -0.72
C CYS A 88 6.53 -8.11 -1.81
N VAL A 89 7.22 -6.97 -1.82
CA VAL A 89 8.43 -6.76 -2.63
C VAL A 89 9.61 -6.76 -1.67
N MET A 90 10.50 -7.76 -1.78
CA MET A 90 11.62 -7.96 -0.86
C MET A 90 12.92 -7.55 -1.51
N ASN A 91 13.79 -6.86 -0.77
CA ASN A 91 15.19 -6.75 -1.13
C ASN A 91 15.90 -8.07 -0.80
N GLN A 92 16.67 -8.62 -1.74
CA GLN A 92 17.44 -9.85 -1.53
C GLN A 92 18.86 -9.61 -0.99
N GLN A 93 19.25 -8.35 -0.77
CA GLN A 93 20.55 -8.02 -0.20
C GLN A 93 20.57 -8.33 1.31
N ASN A 94 21.62 -9.01 1.74
CA ASN A 94 21.86 -9.25 3.16
C ASN A 94 22.37 -7.98 3.84
N THR A 95 21.94 -7.80 5.08
CA THR A 95 22.49 -6.79 5.98
C THR A 95 23.63 -7.38 6.83
N SER A 96 24.64 -6.57 7.12
CA SER A 96 25.78 -6.94 7.96
C SER A 96 25.40 -7.23 9.42
N ASN A 97 24.29 -6.68 9.92
CA ASN A 97 23.81 -6.89 11.29
C ASN A 97 22.27 -7.07 11.33
N PRO A 98 21.76 -8.27 10.99
CA PRO A 98 20.33 -8.53 10.85
C PRO A 98 19.53 -8.26 12.12
N THR A 99 20.04 -8.63 13.30
CA THR A 99 19.33 -8.43 14.57
C THR A 99 19.09 -6.94 14.86
N SER A 100 20.12 -6.10 14.67
CA SER A 100 20.00 -4.66 14.87
C SER A 100 19.04 -4.05 13.84
N PHE A 101 19.14 -4.48 12.57
CA PHE A 101 18.25 -4.03 11.50
C PHE A 101 16.78 -4.35 11.78
N ILE A 102 16.49 -5.58 12.22
CA ILE A 102 15.11 -6.01 12.55
C ILE A 102 14.55 -5.15 13.68
N ARG A 103 15.31 -4.92 14.76
CA ARG A 103 14.86 -4.06 15.87
C ARG A 103 14.55 -2.63 15.42
N MET A 104 15.45 -2.01 14.63
CA MET A 104 15.23 -0.67 14.09
C MET A 104 14.02 -0.62 13.17
N LYS A 105 13.86 -1.61 12.29
CA LYS A 105 12.72 -1.75 11.39
C LYS A 105 11.40 -1.81 12.16
N VAL A 106 11.31 -2.65 13.19
CA VAL A 106 10.10 -2.80 14.03
C VAL A 106 9.76 -1.50 14.77
N GLY A 107 10.75 -0.86 15.40
CA GLY A 107 10.55 0.41 16.10
C GLY A 107 10.07 1.51 15.16
N LEU A 108 10.70 1.63 13.98
CA LEU A 108 10.34 2.59 12.95
C LEU A 108 8.91 2.39 12.45
N PHE A 109 8.52 1.17 12.09
CA PHE A 109 7.15 0.90 11.66
C PHE A 109 6.14 1.13 12.78
N SER A 110 6.46 0.82 14.04
CA SER A 110 5.57 1.06 15.18
C SER A 110 5.25 2.54 15.37
N ASN A 111 6.26 3.42 15.25
CA ASN A 111 6.07 4.87 15.29
C ASN A 111 5.19 5.34 14.13
N LEU A 112 5.45 4.82 12.93
CA LEU A 112 4.70 5.17 11.73
C LEU A 112 3.23 4.75 11.81
N VAL A 113 2.89 3.63 12.45
CA VAL A 113 1.48 3.24 12.66
C VAL A 113 0.72 4.29 13.47
N VAL A 114 1.30 4.72 14.58
CA VAL A 114 0.72 5.77 15.44
C VAL A 114 0.62 7.08 14.68
N GLY A 115 1.66 7.44 13.92
CA GLY A 115 1.68 8.62 13.08
C GLY A 115 0.57 8.62 12.03
N ALA A 116 0.44 7.54 11.25
CA ALA A 116 -0.54 7.45 10.18
C ALA A 116 -1.97 7.48 10.71
N ALA A 117 -2.27 6.77 11.81
CA ALA A 117 -3.59 6.76 12.44
C ALA A 117 -4.04 8.14 12.93
N ASN A 118 -3.10 9.04 13.23
CA ASN A 118 -3.38 10.39 13.73
C ASN A 118 -3.45 11.46 12.62
N THR A 119 -3.25 11.10 11.35
CA THR A 119 -3.31 12.04 10.22
C THR A 119 -4.61 11.90 9.44
N THR A 120 -5.12 13.02 8.92
CA THR A 120 -6.29 13.01 8.02
C THR A 120 -6.02 12.32 6.68
N LYS A 121 -4.74 12.13 6.32
CA LYS A 121 -4.32 11.46 5.09
C LYS A 121 -4.07 9.96 5.28
N LEU A 122 -4.12 9.46 6.52
CA LEU A 122 -3.86 8.07 6.87
C LEU A 122 -2.51 7.55 6.36
N GLU A 123 -1.49 8.42 6.38
CA GLU A 123 -0.15 8.14 5.88
C GLU A 123 0.91 8.71 6.84
N ALA A 124 2.07 8.05 6.91
CA ALA A 124 3.23 8.57 7.62
C ALA A 124 4.52 8.15 6.91
N THR A 125 5.57 8.97 7.01
CA THR A 125 6.90 8.68 6.48
C THR A 125 7.94 9.15 7.47
N GLU A 126 8.98 8.36 7.68
CA GLU A 126 10.06 8.65 8.63
C GLU A 126 11.39 8.16 8.05
N CYS A 127 12.45 8.88 8.41
CA CYS A 127 13.81 8.58 7.98
C CYS A 127 14.70 8.58 9.22
N LEU A 128 15.32 7.44 9.53
CA LEU A 128 16.34 7.37 10.56
C LEU A 128 17.67 7.85 9.99
N GLU A 129 18.29 8.83 10.66
CA GLU A 129 19.65 9.27 10.41
C GLU A 129 20.66 8.11 10.54
N PRO A 130 21.88 8.25 10.00
CA PRO A 130 22.85 7.16 10.00
C PRO A 130 23.08 6.60 11.41
N VAL A 131 22.85 5.29 11.59
CA VAL A 131 23.15 4.59 12.84
C VAL A 131 24.27 3.63 12.54
N GLU A 132 25.50 3.94 12.98
CA GLU A 132 26.81 3.23 12.92
C GLU A 132 27.07 2.21 11.78
N VAL A 133 26.14 1.29 11.50
CA VAL A 133 26.16 0.25 10.47
C VAL A 133 25.31 0.59 9.23
N TYR A 134 24.39 1.57 9.31
CA TYR A 134 23.44 1.92 8.23
C TYR A 134 23.53 3.40 7.86
N GLU A 135 23.65 3.69 6.56
CA GLU A 135 23.72 5.07 6.04
C GLU A 135 22.43 5.87 6.25
N ARG A 136 21.26 5.22 6.19
CA ARG A 136 19.93 5.79 6.44
C ARG A 136 18.85 4.72 6.26
N ILE A 137 17.81 4.74 7.08
CA ILE A 137 16.64 3.85 6.90
C ILE A 137 15.41 4.72 6.62
N HIS A 138 14.79 4.51 5.45
CA HIS A 138 13.56 5.19 5.05
C HIS A 138 12.38 4.23 5.14
N ALA A 139 11.28 4.66 5.78
CA ALA A 139 10.05 3.89 5.82
C ALA A 139 8.82 4.78 5.66
N SER A 140 7.77 4.20 5.11
CA SER A 140 6.47 4.83 4.93
C SER A 140 5.36 3.82 5.16
N VAL A 141 4.26 4.25 5.77
CA VAL A 141 3.02 3.46 5.90
C VAL A 141 1.85 4.28 5.37
N GLN A 142 0.87 3.60 4.81
CA GLN A 142 -0.35 4.20 4.31
C GLN A 142 -1.52 3.24 4.52
N CYS A 143 -2.67 3.79 4.90
CA CYS A 143 -3.89 3.04 5.13
C CYS A 143 -5.05 3.61 4.30
N PRO A 144 -5.92 2.76 3.75
CA PRO A 144 -7.11 3.21 3.03
C PRO A 144 -8.33 3.50 3.93
N SER A 145 -8.29 3.17 5.23
CA SER A 145 -9.44 3.38 6.14
C SER A 145 -9.05 3.63 7.61
N ASP A 146 -10.08 3.95 8.40
CA ASP A 146 -10.15 4.05 9.86
C ASP A 146 -9.64 2.83 10.65
N LEU A 147 -9.47 1.66 10.03
CA LEU A 147 -8.87 0.47 10.65
C LEU A 147 -7.34 0.45 10.60
N CYS A 148 -6.71 1.62 10.36
CA CYS A 148 -5.29 1.75 10.09
C CYS A 148 -4.40 1.10 11.15
N THR A 149 -4.71 1.31 12.43
CA THR A 149 -3.90 0.77 13.54
C THR A 149 -3.88 -0.76 13.54
N THR A 150 -5.03 -1.42 13.42
CA THR A 150 -5.13 -2.89 13.42
C THR A 150 -4.50 -3.49 12.16
N CYS A 151 -4.72 -2.86 11.00
CA CYS A 151 -4.15 -3.32 9.74
C CYS A 151 -2.61 -3.26 9.78
N LEU A 152 -2.04 -2.12 10.18
CA LEU A 152 -0.59 -1.94 10.20
C LEU A 152 0.10 -2.77 11.30
N HIS A 153 -0.54 -2.98 12.47
CA HIS A 153 0.02 -3.88 13.50
C HIS A 153 0.17 -5.32 12.98
N ASN A 154 -0.83 -5.83 12.26
CA ASN A 154 -0.75 -7.16 11.66
C ASN A 154 0.36 -7.27 10.60
N GLU A 155 0.67 -6.17 9.90
CA GLU A 155 1.78 -6.12 8.95
C GLU A 155 3.14 -6.09 9.66
N ILE A 156 3.28 -5.37 10.79
CA ILE A 156 4.52 -5.40 11.59
C ILE A 156 4.84 -6.83 12.04
N LEU A 157 3.87 -7.54 12.62
CA LEU A 157 4.03 -8.93 13.07
C LEU A 157 4.44 -9.86 11.92
N PHE A 158 3.88 -9.62 10.73
CA PHE A 158 4.25 -10.35 9.54
C PHE A 158 5.70 -10.07 9.10
N PHE A 159 6.15 -8.81 9.14
CA PHE A 159 7.54 -8.45 8.83
C PHE A 159 8.56 -8.95 9.87
N GLU A 160 8.15 -9.16 11.12
CA GLU A 160 8.95 -9.84 12.14
C GLU A 160 9.12 -11.33 11.85
N SER A 161 8.04 -12.01 11.46
CA SER A 161 8.07 -13.45 11.16
C SER A 161 8.90 -13.85 9.93
N ARG A 162 9.29 -12.86 9.10
CA ARG A 162 10.08 -13.05 7.87
C ARG A 162 11.52 -12.51 7.99
N GLY A 163 11.92 -12.07 9.19
CA GLY A 163 13.28 -11.62 9.51
C GLY A 163 14.22 -12.78 9.78
#